data_AF-A0A0H4VC29-F1
#
_entry.id   AF-A0A0H4VC29-F1
#
_cell.length_a   1.000
_cell.length_b   1.000
_cell.length_c   1.000
_cell.angle_alpha   90.00
_cell.angle_beta   90.00
_cell.angle_gamma   90.00
#
_symmetry.space_group_name_H-M   'P 1'
#
loop_
_entity.id
_entity.type
_entity.pdbx_description
1 polymer ?
#
loop_
_entity_poly.entity_id
_entity_poly.type
_entity_poly.pdbx_seq_one_letter_code
_entity_poly.pdbx_strand_id
1 'polypeptide(L)'
;MQKNYREGGVGMLDALPGTYLVSAYFDDNQVDLVYCNVLGWQVGKDRRLTPMCLDPRAADENPWFVIHPDGRVESNDGRSWASKDAWLTEERRNRRHAA
;
A
#
# COMPACT_ATOMS: atom_id res chain seq x y z
N MET A 1 -15.25 -24.87 -7.65
CA MET A 1 -14.70 -23.53 -7.33
C MET A 1 -15.41 -22.49 -8.18
N GLN A 2 -16.44 -21.85 -7.62
CA GLN A 2 -17.20 -20.82 -8.33
C GLN A 2 -16.28 -19.59 -8.49
N LYS A 3 -15.87 -19.29 -9.72
CA LYS A 3 -15.13 -18.04 -9.99
C LYS A 3 -16.10 -16.89 -9.73
N ASN A 4 -15.91 -16.21 -8.62
CA ASN A 4 -16.71 -15.06 -8.22
C ASN A 4 -16.34 -13.90 -9.16
N TYR A 5 -16.99 -13.83 -10.32
CA TYR A 5 -16.83 -12.73 -11.27
C TYR A 5 -17.55 -11.53 -10.69
N ARG A 6 -16.93 -10.87 -9.71
CA ARG A 6 -17.39 -9.55 -9.28
C ARG A 6 -17.21 -8.64 -10.49
N GLU A 7 -18.32 -8.19 -11.06
CA GLU A 7 -18.29 -7.21 -12.13
C GLU A 7 -17.46 -6.01 -11.67
N GLY A 8 -16.37 -5.72 -12.39
CA GLY A 8 -15.45 -4.64 -12.04
C GLY A 8 -16.16 -3.28 -12.03
N GLY A 9 -15.61 -2.33 -11.27
CA GLY A 9 -16.08 -0.94 -11.27
C GLY A 9 -16.08 -0.33 -12.68
N VAL A 10 -16.92 0.68 -12.88
CA VAL A 10 -17.09 1.38 -14.17
C VAL A 10 -15.88 2.27 -14.47
N GLY A 11 -15.10 2.64 -13.45
CA GLY A 11 -13.86 3.40 -13.59
C GLY A 11 -13.14 3.57 -12.26
N MET A 12 -11.98 4.22 -12.31
CA MET A 12 -11.22 4.65 -11.15
C MET A 12 -10.89 6.14 -11.26
N LEU A 13 -10.89 6.83 -10.12
CA LEU A 13 -10.45 8.21 -9.99
C LEU A 13 -9.27 8.26 -9.02
N ASP A 14 -8.22 8.98 -9.37
CA ASP A 14 -7.08 9.17 -8.48
C ASP A 14 -7.50 9.99 -7.25
N ALA A 15 -6.95 9.63 -6.09
CA ALA A 15 -7.10 10.45 -4.91
C ALA A 15 -6.17 11.68 -5.00
N LEU A 16 -6.60 12.79 -4.41
CA LEU A 16 -5.71 13.94 -4.27
C LEU A 16 -4.61 13.61 -3.25
N PRO A 17 -3.38 14.13 -3.44
CA PRO A 17 -2.32 14.01 -2.44
C PRO A 17 -2.81 14.47 -1.07
N GLY A 18 -2.52 13.68 -0.03
CA GLY A 18 -2.96 13.97 1.33
C GLY A 18 -4.41 13.56 1.64
N THR A 19 -5.03 12.72 0.82
CA THR A 19 -6.34 12.12 1.13
C THR A 19 -6.14 10.88 2.01
N TYR A 20 -6.77 10.88 3.19
CA TYR A 20 -6.70 9.76 4.14
C TYR A 20 -8.11 9.41 4.64
N LEU A 21 -8.30 8.14 4.97
CA LEU A 21 -9.46 7.68 5.73
C LEU A 21 -9.03 7.50 7.19
N VAL A 22 -9.83 8.05 8.11
CA VAL A 22 -9.59 7.97 9.54
C VAL A 22 -10.66 7.10 10.17
N SER A 23 -10.23 6.08 10.92
CA SER A 23 -11.14 5.26 11.72
C SER A 23 -10.74 5.38 13.18
N ALA A 24 -11.72 5.68 14.03
CA ALA A 24 -11.53 5.72 15.48
C ALA A 24 -12.02 4.41 16.08
N TYR A 25 -11.12 3.70 16.76
CA TYR A 25 -11.43 2.53 17.57
C TYR A 25 -11.49 2.95 19.03
N PHE A 26 -12.59 2.60 19.69
CA PHE A 26 -12.80 2.87 21.10
C PHE A 26 -12.65 1.54 21.85
N ASP A 27 -11.63 1.43 22.69
CA ASP A 27 -11.36 0.25 23.52
C ASP A 27 -11.14 0.68 24.97
N ASP A 28 -12.09 0.35 25.86
CA ASP A 28 -12.01 0.45 27.33
C ASP A 28 -11.24 1.66 27.91
N ASN A 29 -11.48 2.87 27.35
CA ASN A 29 -10.90 4.21 27.66
C ASN A 29 -9.71 4.68 26.82
N GLN A 30 -9.26 3.91 25.84
CA GLN A 30 -8.32 4.37 24.82
C GLN A 30 -9.04 4.63 23.49
N VAL A 31 -8.64 5.70 22.82
CA VAL A 31 -9.06 6.02 21.46
C VAL A 31 -7.85 5.81 20.58
N ASP A 32 -7.91 4.78 19.73
CA ASP A 32 -6.90 4.56 18.71
C ASP A 32 -7.39 5.10 17.37
N LEU A 33 -6.54 5.91 16.73
CA LEU A 33 -6.83 6.53 15.44
C LEU A 33 -5.99 5.86 14.37
N VAL A 34 -6.65 5.07 13.54
CA VAL A 34 -6.01 4.43 12.40
C VAL A 34 -6.22 5.29 11.17
N TYR A 35 -5.10 5.76 10.61
CA TYR A 35 -5.05 6.50 9.36
C TYR A 35 -4.71 5.56 8.22
N CYS A 36 -5.39 5.73 7.10
CA CYS A 36 -5.17 4.92 5.91
C CYS A 36 -5.06 5.81 4.68
N ASN A 37 -3.96 5.69 3.94
CA ASN A 37 -3.78 6.36 2.65
C ASN A 37 -4.88 5.91 1.67
N VAL A 38 -5.57 6.86 1.05
CA VAL A 38 -6.48 6.58 -0.05
C VAL A 38 -5.71 6.77 -1.36
N LEU A 39 -5.59 5.70 -2.14
CA LEU A 39 -4.91 5.71 -3.43
C LEU A 39 -5.82 6.22 -4.55
N GLY A 40 -7.12 5.97 -4.43
CA GLY A 40 -8.12 6.35 -5.40
C GLY A 40 -9.52 5.93 -5.01
N TRP A 41 -10.46 6.13 -5.92
CA TRP A 41 -11.87 5.84 -5.75
C TRP A 41 -12.34 4.93 -6.87
N GLN A 42 -12.81 3.74 -6.51
CA GLN A 42 -13.50 2.86 -7.42
C GLN A 42 -14.92 3.38 -7.62
N VAL A 43 -15.33 3.57 -8.88
CA VAL A 43 -16.69 3.97 -9.25
C VAL A 43 -17.54 2.73 -9.52
N GLY A 44 -18.55 2.50 -8.69
CA GLY A 44 -19.54 1.44 -8.88
C GLY A 44 -20.53 1.74 -10.02
N LYS A 45 -21.20 0.71 -10.55
CA LYS A 45 -22.26 0.86 -11.56
C LYS A 45 -23.46 1.68 -11.04
N ASP A 46 -23.68 1.62 -9.74
CA ASP A 46 -24.65 2.40 -8.99
C ASP A 46 -24.18 3.84 -8.68
N ARG A 47 -23.04 4.25 -9.26
CA ARG A 47 -22.39 5.54 -9.02
C ARG A 47 -21.93 5.75 -7.59
N ARG A 48 -21.80 4.70 -6.78
CA ARG A 48 -21.17 4.78 -5.47
C ARG A 48 -19.65 4.82 -5.61
N LEU A 49 -19.02 5.67 -4.82
CA LEU A 49 -17.56 5.72 -4.71
C LEU A 49 -17.13 4.83 -3.55
N THR A 50 -16.21 3.91 -3.81
CA THR A 50 -15.56 3.08 -2.80
C THR A 50 -14.08 3.46 -2.73
N PRO A 51 -13.56 3.86 -1.56
CA PRO A 51 -12.15 4.21 -1.43
C PRO A 51 -11.28 2.97 -1.62
N MET A 52 -10.21 3.12 -2.41
CA MET A 52 -9.12 2.16 -2.49
C MET A 52 -8.04 2.57 -1.51
N CYS A 53 -7.88 1.76 -0.48
CA CYS A 53 -7.06 2.04 0.68
C CYS A 53 -5.79 1.19 0.67
N LEU A 54 -4.66 1.78 1.06
CA LEU A 54 -3.43 1.02 1.38
C LEU A 54 -3.58 0.44 2.78
N ASP A 55 -3.33 -0.87 2.95
CA ASP A 55 -3.32 -1.46 4.30
C ASP A 55 -2.30 -0.72 5.20
N PRO A 56 -2.74 -0.08 6.30
CA PRO A 56 -1.85 0.66 7.18
C PRO A 56 -0.79 -0.25 7.81
N ARG A 57 -1.09 -1.52 8.07
CA ARG A 57 -0.08 -2.48 8.58
C ARG A 57 0.96 -2.83 7.53
N ALA A 58 0.58 -2.81 6.25
CA ALA A 58 1.56 -2.97 5.17
C ALA A 58 2.48 -1.75 5.04
N ALA A 59 2.06 -0.58 5.52
CA ALA A 59 2.90 0.62 5.58
C ALA A 59 3.81 0.64 6.82
N ASP A 60 3.32 0.17 7.97
CA ASP A 60 3.99 0.32 9.27
C ASP A 60 4.74 -0.93 9.76
N GLU A 61 4.19 -2.13 9.58
CA GLU A 61 4.73 -3.37 10.18
C GLU A 61 5.70 -4.10 9.25
N ASN A 62 5.58 -3.92 7.94
CA ASN A 62 6.44 -4.57 6.94
C ASN A 62 7.31 -3.55 6.20
N PRO A 63 8.60 -3.84 5.97
CA PRO A 63 9.41 -3.00 5.11
C PRO A 63 8.82 -3.01 3.69
N TRP A 64 8.36 -1.84 3.24
CA TRP A 64 7.88 -1.66 1.88
C TRP A 64 9.04 -1.26 0.95
N PHE A 65 8.86 -1.59 -0.33
CA PHE A 65 9.77 -1.21 -1.40
C PHE A 65 8.98 -0.68 -2.60
N VAL A 66 9.41 0.45 -3.17
CA VAL A 66 8.84 1.03 -4.39
C VAL A 66 9.82 0.82 -5.52
N ILE A 67 9.37 0.19 -6.62
CA ILE A 67 10.14 0.10 -7.87
C ILE A 67 9.63 1.21 -8.79
N HIS A 68 10.49 2.18 -9.05
CA HIS A 68 10.20 3.31 -9.92
C HIS A 68 10.25 2.90 -11.41
N PRO A 69 9.60 3.64 -12.32
CA PRO A 69 9.63 3.35 -13.75
C PRO A 69 11.03 3.36 -14.38
N ASP A 70 11.98 4.10 -13.79
CA ASP A 70 13.39 4.14 -14.18
C ASP A 70 14.21 2.93 -13.67
N GLY A 71 13.56 2.01 -12.93
CA GLY A 71 14.17 0.81 -12.37
C GLY A 71 14.81 1.01 -10.99
N ARG A 72 14.82 2.24 -10.47
CA ARG A 72 15.30 2.58 -9.12
C ARG A 72 14.39 1.95 -8.07
N VAL A 73 14.97 1.56 -6.93
CA VAL A 73 14.21 1.01 -5.79
C VAL A 73 14.39 1.92 -4.57
N GLU A 74 13.32 2.18 -3.85
CA GLU A 74 13.34 2.87 -2.55
C GLU A 74 12.67 2.02 -1.49
N SER A 75 13.11 2.13 -0.24
CA SER A 75 12.49 1.46 0.92
C SER A 75 11.95 2.46 1.94
N ASN A 76 11.11 1.96 2.84
CA ASN A 76 10.51 2.72 3.94
C ASN A 76 11.52 3.34 4.90
N ASP A 77 12.71 2.76 5.01
CA ASP A 77 13.79 3.21 5.90
C ASP A 77 14.72 4.27 5.27
N GLY A 78 14.39 4.76 4.07
CA GLY A 78 15.15 5.78 3.36
C GLY A 78 16.33 5.24 2.54
N ARG A 79 16.58 3.93 2.54
CA ARG A 79 17.55 3.33 1.60
C ARG A 79 17.03 3.37 0.17
N SER A 80 17.95 3.49 -0.78
CA SER A 80 17.65 3.45 -2.21
C SER A 80 18.72 2.71 -3.00
N TRP A 81 18.31 2.13 -4.12
CA TRP A 81 19.17 1.37 -5.04
C TRP A 81 18.97 1.88 -6.45
N ALA A 82 20.08 2.04 -7.18
CA ALA A 82 20.06 2.53 -8.56
C ALA A 82 19.33 1.59 -9.52
N SER A 83 19.17 0.31 -9.17
CA SER A 83 18.44 -0.66 -9.97
C SER A 83 17.86 -1.78 -9.11
N LYS A 84 16.86 -2.48 -9.65
CA LYS A 84 16.32 -3.73 -9.07
C LYS A 84 17.41 -4.79 -8.83
N ASP A 85 18.41 -4.90 -9.69
CA ASP A 85 19.49 -5.90 -9.55
C ASP A 85 20.42 -5.58 -8.38
N ALA A 86 20.71 -4.30 -8.15
CA ALA A 86 21.50 -3.85 -7.00
C ALA A 86 20.77 -4.20 -5.69
N TRP A 87 19.47 -3.92 -5.63
CA TRP A 87 18.62 -4.29 -4.49
C TRP A 87 18.58 -5.81 -4.26
N LEU A 88 18.33 -6.61 -5.29
CA LEU A 88 18.29 -8.08 -5.18
C LEU A 88 19.62 -8.69 -4.73
N THR A 89 20.75 -8.09 -5.12
CA THR A 89 22.08 -8.54 -4.71
C THR A 89 22.30 -8.32 -3.21
N GLU A 90 21.89 -7.15 -2.70
CA GLU A 90 21.96 -6.84 -1.27
C GLU A 90 21.01 -7.72 -0.45
N GLU A 91 19.76 -7.90 -0.90
CA GLU A 91 18.78 -8.77 -0.24
C GLU A 91 19.28 -10.21 -0.11
N ARG A 92 19.87 -10.75 -1.18
CA ARG A 92 20.49 -12.08 -1.17
C ARG A 92 21.65 -12.16 -0.19
N ARG A 93 22.45 -11.10 -0.07
CA ARG A 93 23.55 -11.03 0.89
C ARG A 93 23.02 -10.99 2.32
N ASN A 94 22.01 -10.17 2.62
CA ASN A 94 21.41 -10.06 3.95
C ASN A 94 20.82 -11.39 4.41
N ARG A 95 20.10 -12.10 3.53
CA ARG A 95 19.55 -13.43 3.83
C ARG A 95 20.61 -14.48 4.12
N ARG A 96 21.80 -14.38 3.49
CA ARG A 96 22.94 -15.27 3.79
C ARG A 96 23.60 -14.96 5.13
N HIS A 97 23.58 -13.70 5.58
CA HIS A 97 24.13 -13.33 6.88
C HIS A 97 23.18 -13.61 8.04
N ALA A 98 21.87 -13.71 7.78
CA ALA A 98 20.84 -13.98 8.78
C ALA A 98 20.54 -15.49 8.98
N ALA A 99 21.13 -16.37 8.16
CA ALA A 99 21.01 -17.83 8.23
C ALA A 99 22.28 -18.45 8.83
#